data_AF-A0A966YV10-F1
#
_entry.id   AF-A0A966YV10-F1
#
_cell.length_a   1.000
_cell.length_b   1.000
_cell.length_c   1.000
_cell.angle_alpha   90.00
_cell.angle_beta   90.00
_cell.angle_gamma   90.00
#
_symmetry.space_group_name_H-M   'P 1'
#
loop_
_entity.id
_entity.type
_entity.pdbx_description
1 polymer ?
#
loop_
_entity_poly.entity_id
_entity_poly.type
_entity_poly.pdbx_seq_one_letter_code
_entity_poly.pdbx_strand_id
1 'polypeptide(L)' 'MSDETGTPSNDLDIDQIAAELDNVATALTRLSDGTYWTDEVTGEELPAEVLAADPTRRRLS' A
#
# COMPACT_ATOMS: atom_id res chain seq x y z
N MET A 1 29.66 -14.47 -28.64
CA MET A 1 29.07 -15.34 -27.61
C MET A 1 27.57 -15.12 -27.69
N SER A 2 26.85 -16.13 -28.17
CA SER A 2 25.40 -16.17 -28.26
C SER A 2 24.81 -16.75 -26.97
N ASP A 3 23.64 -16.26 -26.59
CA ASP A 3 22.66 -16.82 -25.65
C ASP A 3 23.11 -17.16 -24.21
N GLU A 4 22.65 -16.35 -23.25
CA GLU A 4 22.22 -16.86 -21.94
C GLU A 4 20.90 -16.17 -21.53
N THR A 5 19.78 -16.75 -21.97
CA THR A 5 18.49 -16.58 -21.31
C THR A 5 18.56 -17.29 -19.95
N GLY A 6 18.65 -16.55 -18.84
CA GLY A 6 18.81 -17.13 -17.50
C GLY A 6 18.19 -16.32 -16.36
N THR A 7 16.91 -16.59 -16.07
CA THR A 7 16.19 -16.42 -14.79
C THR A 7 15.97 -14.98 -14.24
N PRO A 8 14.73 -14.58 -13.87
CA PRO A 8 14.58 -13.41 -13.01
C PRO A 8 15.27 -13.71 -11.68
N SER A 9 16.39 -13.03 -11.40
CA SER A 9 16.95 -13.03 -10.06
C SER A 9 15.86 -12.53 -9.12
N ASN A 10 15.37 -13.45 -8.31
CA ASN A 10 14.38 -13.29 -7.27
C ASN A 10 15.00 -12.55 -6.07
N ASP A 11 15.61 -11.39 -6.34
CA ASP A 11 16.23 -10.55 -5.32
C ASP A 11 15.11 -9.72 -4.68
N LEU A 12 14.75 -10.11 -3.46
CA LEU A 12 13.65 -9.54 -2.72
C LEU A 12 14.03 -8.11 -2.31
N ASP A 13 13.31 -7.11 -2.82
CA ASP A 13 13.51 -5.72 -2.41
C ASP A 13 12.96 -5.51 -0.99
N ILE A 14 13.84 -5.64 -0.01
CA ILE A 14 13.50 -5.53 1.42
C ILE A 14 13.01 -4.13 1.78
N ASP A 15 13.51 -3.09 1.12
CA ASP A 15 13.11 -1.71 1.37
C ASP A 15 11.69 -1.46 0.88
N GLN A 16 11.33 -2.01 -0.30
CA GLN A 16 9.96 -2.00 -0.80
C GLN A 16 9.00 -2.72 0.17
N ILE A 17 9.37 -3.90 0.64
CA ILE A 17 8.55 -4.68 1.57
C ILE A 17 8.37 -3.96 2.90
N ALA A 18 9.43 -3.36 3.44
CA ALA A 18 9.35 -2.58 4.67
C ALA A 18 8.36 -1.41 4.52
N ALA A 19 8.42 -0.68 3.39
CA ALA A 19 7.49 0.40 3.10
C ALA A 19 6.02 -0.08 2.97
N GLU A 20 5.81 -1.24 2.34
CA GLU A 20 4.48 -1.84 2.25
C GLU A 20 3.93 -2.25 3.62
N LEU A 21 4.77 -2.85 4.48
CA LEU A 21 4.37 -3.21 5.84
C LEU A 21 4.06 -1.98 6.71
N ASP A 22 4.81 -0.89 6.57
CA ASP A 22 4.52 0.38 7.25
C ASP A 22 3.19 0.98 6.79
N ASN A 23 2.86 0.85 5.50
CA ASN A 23 1.57 1.27 4.96
C ASN A 23 0.41 0.47 5.57
N VAL A 24 0.58 -0.85 5.73
CA VAL A 24 -0.40 -1.72 6.41
C VAL A 24 -0.54 -1.36 7.89
N ALA A 25 0.58 -1.17 8.60
CA ALA A 25 0.56 -0.77 10.01
C ALA A 25 -0.16 0.57 10.23
N THR A 26 0.05 1.52 9.31
CA THR A 26 -0.64 2.81 9.33
C THR A 26 -2.15 2.64 9.10
N ALA A 27 -2.56 1.81 8.14
CA ALA A 27 -3.97 1.52 7.86
C ALA A 27 -4.66 0.89 9.08
N LEU A 28 -4.02 -0.07 9.74
CA LEU A 28 -4.55 -0.71 10.95
C LEU A 28 -4.67 0.27 12.13
N THR A 29 -3.71 1.17 12.29
CA THR A 29 -3.79 2.24 13.30
C THR A 29 -5.00 3.13 13.04
N ARG A 30 -5.17 3.61 11.80
CA ARG A 30 -6.34 4.42 11.42
C ARG A 30 -7.67 3.67 11.65
N LEU A 31 -7.69 2.36 11.42
CA LEU A 31 -8.87 1.53 11.66
C LEU A 31 -9.20 1.46 13.15
N SER A 32 -8.19 1.25 14.00
CA SER A 32 -8.34 1.30 15.46
C SER A 32 -8.81 2.67 15.94
N ASP A 33 -8.29 3.74 15.35
CA ASP A 33 -8.61 5.12 15.73
C ASP A 33 -9.93 5.63 15.14
N GLY A 34 -10.61 4.82 14.30
CA GLY A 34 -11.87 5.19 13.66
C GLY A 34 -11.74 6.20 12.51
N THR A 35 -10.53 6.39 11.97
CA THR A 35 -10.21 7.35 10.90
C THR A 35 -9.84 6.68 9.56
N TYR A 36 -9.99 5.35 9.46
CA TYR A 36 -9.59 4.58 8.28
C TYR A 36 -10.27 5.00 6.97
N TRP A 37 -11.55 5.35 7.04
CA TRP A 37 -12.31 5.84 5.89
C TRP A 37 -12.12 7.33 5.65
N THR A 38 -11.30 8.05 6.40
CA THR A 38 -11.17 9.50 6.23
C THR A 38 -9.98 9.84 5.35
N ASP A 39 -10.21 10.60 4.28
CA ASP A 39 -9.16 11.19 3.44
C ASP A 39 -8.34 12.17 4.28
N GLU A 40 -7.02 11.95 4.34
CA GLU A 40 -6.14 12.71 5.24
C GLU A 40 -5.96 14.19 4.86
N VAL A 41 -6.36 14.58 3.64
CA VAL A 41 -6.19 15.95 3.13
C VAL A 41 -7.51 16.72 3.19
N THR A 42 -8.58 16.12 2.68
CA THR A 42 -9.89 16.76 2.57
C THR A 42 -10.75 16.54 3.81
N GLY A 43 -10.51 15.47 4.55
CA GLY A 43 -11.38 15.04 5.66
C GLY A 43 -12.68 14.37 5.19
N GLU A 44 -12.89 14.20 3.88
CA GLU A 44 -14.04 13.51 3.33
C GLU A 44 -13.91 11.99 3.47
N GLU A 45 -15.01 11.27 3.29
CA GLU A 45 -15.01 9.81 3.35
C GLU A 45 -14.45 9.19 2.06
N LEU A 46 -13.48 8.27 2.20
CA LEU A 46 -12.93 7.43 1.15
C LEU A 46 -13.97 6.37 0.75
N PRO A 47 -14.32 6.25 -0.55
CA PRO A 47 -15.26 5.25 -1.02
C PRO A 47 -14.77 3.82 -0.72
N ALA A 48 -15.70 2.94 -0.36
CA ALA A 48 -15.39 1.56 -0.02
C ALA A 48 -14.75 0.81 -1.18
N GLU A 49 -15.14 1.08 -2.42
CA GLU A 49 -14.57 0.48 -3.62
C GLU A 49 -13.10 0.85 -3.82
N VAL A 50 -12.69 2.04 -3.38
CA VAL A 50 -11.29 2.50 -3.46
C VAL A 50 -10.44 1.74 -2.44
N LEU A 51 -10.93 1.60 -1.21
CA LEU A 51 -10.25 0.84 -0.15
C LEU A 51 -10.27 -0.68 -0.40
N ALA A 52 -11.28 -1.20 -1.09
CA ALA A 52 -11.31 -2.59 -1.52
C ALA A 52 -10.22 -2.89 -2.57
N ALA A 53 -9.92 -1.92 -3.44
CA ALA A 53 -8.86 -2.02 -4.45
C ALA A 53 -7.46 -1.77 -3.86
N ASP A 54 -7.34 -0.83 -2.91
CA ASP A 54 -6.10 -0.45 -2.23
C ASP A 54 -6.39 -0.17 -0.74
N PRO A 55 -6.27 -1.19 0.13
CA PRO A 55 -6.59 -1.05 1.56
C PRO A 55 -5.66 -0.11 2.32
N THR A 56 -4.53 0.29 1.73
CA THR A 56 -3.56 1.18 2.36
C THR A 56 -3.71 2.63 1.93
N ARG A 57 -4.66 2.92 1.03
CA ARG A 57 -4.89 4.25 0.50
C ARG A 57 -5.30 5.23 1.60
N ARG A 58 -4.78 6.46 1.47
CA ARG A 58 -4.98 7.55 2.44
C ARG A 58 -5.68 8.77 1.83
N ARG A 59 -5.79 8.79 0.50
CA ARG A 59 -6.26 9.94 -0.30
C ARG A 59 -6.99 9.50 -1.56
N LEU A 60 -7.92 10.33 -2.05
CA LEU A 60 -8.63 10.12 -3.31
C LEU A 60 -7.84 10.55 -4.56
N SER A 61 -6.96 11.53 -4.43
CA SER A 61 -6.22 12.19 -5.53
C SER A 61 -4.81 11.67 -5.74
#